data_AF-A0A5C8VQS0-F1
#
_entry.id   AF-A0A5C8VQS0-F1
#
_cell.length_a   1.000
_cell.length_b   1.000
_cell.length_c   1.000
_cell.angle_alpha   90.00
_cell.angle_beta   90.00
_cell.angle_gamma   90.00
#
_symmetry.space_group_name_H-M   'P 1'
#
loop_
_entity.id
_entity.type
_entity.pdbx_description
1 polymer ?
#
loop_
_entity_poly.entity_id
_entity_poly.type
_entity_poly.pdbx_seq_one_letter_code
_entity_poly.pdbx_strand_id
1 'polypeptide(L)' 'MRDDLHHVEDGPGAGARIELVVRVLLGTERSTVLVVDLVTGRALANQVVPHGSEPGAAAAAVEAIVGERLA' A
#
# COMPACT_ATOMS: atom_id res chain seq x y z
N MET A 1 17.46 14.85 -4.28
CA MET A 1 16.63 14.76 -3.06
C MET A 1 17.17 13.55 -2.31
N ARG A 2 17.88 13.76 -1.20
CA ARG A 2 18.58 12.70 -0.48
C ARG A 2 17.57 11.92 0.37
N ASP A 3 17.73 10.60 0.36
CA ASP A 3 17.04 9.62 1.19
C ASP A 3 17.12 9.97 2.68
N ASP A 4 16.04 10.50 3.23
CA ASP A 4 15.75 10.42 4.66
C ASP A 4 15.13 9.03 4.94
N LEU A 5 15.91 7.97 4.69
CA LEU A 5 15.53 6.63 5.10
C LEU A 5 15.60 6.58 6.62
N HIS A 6 14.44 6.65 7.27
CA HIS A 6 14.31 6.30 8.69
C HIS A 6 15.09 5.00 8.93
N HIS A 7 15.93 5.00 9.96
CA HIS A 7 16.60 3.78 10.40
C HIS A 7 15.51 2.85 10.96
N VAL A 8 15.00 1.97 10.09
CA VAL A 8 14.02 0.96 10.47
C VAL A 8 14.81 -0.18 11.09
N GLU A 9 14.69 -0.33 12.41
CA GLU A 9 15.16 -1.51 13.11
C GLU A 9 14.06 -2.56 13.04
N ASP A 10 14.33 -3.67 12.36
CA ASP A 10 13.38 -4.78 12.27
C ASP A 10 13.20 -5.42 13.66
N GLY A 11 11.95 -5.70 14.04
CA GLY A 11 11.65 -6.35 15.30
C GLY A 11 12.12 -7.82 15.33
N PRO A 12 12.31 -8.43 16.52
CA PRO A 12 12.66 -9.84 16.65
C PRO A 12 11.66 -10.74 15.91
N GLY A 13 12.16 -11.65 15.07
CA GLY A 13 11.33 -12.57 14.29
C GLY A 13 10.85 -12.03 12.94
N ALA A 14 11.29 -10.84 12.52
CA ALA A 14 11.09 -10.35 11.17
C ALA A 14 11.80 -11.26 10.15
N GLY A 15 11.05 -11.83 9.20
CA GLY A 15 11.57 -12.77 8.19
C GLY A 15 11.23 -12.42 6.75
N ALA A 16 10.07 -11.80 6.52
CA ALA A 16 9.64 -11.34 5.19
C ALA A 16 9.45 -9.83 5.20
N ARG A 17 10.12 -9.14 4.27
CA ARG A 17 9.96 -7.70 4.03
C ARG A 17 9.00 -7.49 2.87
N ILE A 18 7.98 -6.66 3.08
CA ILE A 18 7.07 -6.20 2.03
C ILE A 18 7.17 -4.67 1.94
N GLU A 19 7.40 -4.17 0.73
CA GLU A 19 7.47 -2.74 0.48
C GLU A 19 6.32 -2.35 -0.44
N LEU A 20 5.42 -1.50 0.07
CA LEU A 20 4.20 -1.11 -0.62
C LEU A 20 4.15 0.40 -0.78
N VAL A 21 3.68 0.85 -1.93
CA VAL A 21 3.31 2.25 -2.18
C VAL A 21 1.81 2.33 -2.39
N VAL A 22 1.14 3.13 -1.58
CA VAL A 22 -0.25 3.53 -1.82
C VAL A 22 -0.26 4.81 -2.64
N ARG A 23 -0.93 4.79 -3.79
CA ARG A 23 -1.19 5.96 -4.63
C ARG A 23 -2.68 6.21 -4.67
N VAL A 24 -3.09 7.44 -4.39
CA VAL A 24 -4.49 7.84 -4.45
C VAL A 24 -4.63 8.95 -5.48
N LEU A 25 -5.41 8.70 -6.53
CA LEU A 25 -5.83 9.72 -7.48
C LEU A 25 -7.21 10.19 -7.05
N LEU A 26 -7.26 11.39 -6.47
CA LEU A 26 -8.49 11.98 -5.97
C LEU A 26 -9.33 12.53 -7.13
N GLY A 27 -10.58 12.11 -7.19
CA GLY A 27 -11.62 12.77 -7.99
C GLY A 27 -12.71 13.35 -7.09
N THR A 28 -13.62 14.10 -7.70
CA THR A 28 -14.73 14.77 -6.97
C THR A 28 -15.87 13.82 -6.62
N GLU A 29 -16.08 12.79 -7.43
CA GLU A 29 -17.14 11.78 -7.25
C GLU A 29 -16.55 10.40 -6.95
N ARG A 30 -15.48 10.06 -7.68
CA ARG A 30 -14.77 8.79 -7.55
C ARG A 30 -13.28 9.03 -7.56
N SER A 31 -12.59 8.27 -6.74
CA SER A 31 -11.13 8.25 -6.65
C SER A 31 -10.60 6.88 -7.03
N THR A 32 -9.35 6.83 -7.45
CA THR A 32 -8.65 5.57 -7.73
C THR A 32 -7.59 5.33 -6.66
N VAL A 33 -7.66 4.17 -6.01
CA VAL A 33 -6.68 3.70 -5.03
C VAL A 33 -5.87 2.57 -5.67
N LEU A 34 -4.56 2.76 -5.71
CA LEU A 34 -3.59 1.78 -6.20
C LEU A 34 -2.66 1.40 -5.05
N VAL A 35 -2.46 0.10 -4.86
CA VAL A 35 -1.39 -0.42 -4.00
C VAL A 35 -0.39 -1.13 -4.91
N VAL A 36 0.85 -0.70 -4.84
CA VAL A 36 1.92 -1.12 -5.75
C VAL A 36 3.04 -1.76 -4.93
N ASP A 37 3.52 -2.91 -5.39
CA ASP A 37 4.77 -3.50 -4.92
C ASP A 37 5.93 -2.57 -5.31
N LEU A 38 6.63 -2.01 -4.33
CA LEU A 38 7.72 -1.06 -4.59
C LEU A 38 8.91 -1.72 -5.29
N VAL A 39 9.16 -3.01 -5.03
CA VAL A 39 10.29 -3.75 -5.58
C VAL A 39 10.05 -4.08 -7.05
N THR A 40 8.85 -4.55 -7.39
CA THR A 40 8.54 -5.01 -8.76
C THR A 40 7.84 -3.95 -9.61
N GLY A 41 7.33 -2.88 -9.00
CA GLY A 41 6.51 -1.86 -9.65
C GLY A 41 5.12 -2.37 -10.08
N ARG A 42 4.74 -3.59 -9.70
CA ARG A 42 3.45 -4.19 -10.10
C ARG A 42 2.33 -3.69 -9.20
N ALA A 43 1.19 -3.36 -9.81
CA ALA A 43 -0.03 -3.11 -9.06
C ALA A 43 -0.52 -4.41 -8.43
N LEU A 44 -0.64 -4.41 -7.11
CA LEU A 44 -1.23 -5.49 -6.31
C LEU A 44 -2.73 -5.25 -6.08
N ALA A 45 -3.14 -3.98 -6.04
CA ALA A 45 -4.54 -3.59 -6.01
C ALA A 45 -4.78 -2.35 -6.89
N ASN A 46 -5.96 -2.30 -7.52
CA ASN A 46 -6.46 -1.14 -8.27
C ASN A 46 -7.97 -1.05 -8.08
N GLN A 47 -8.42 -0.06 -7.31
CA GLN A 47 -9.82 0.10 -6.94
C GLN A 47 -10.31 1.49 -7.30
N VAL A 48 -11.51 1.57 -7.88
CA VAL A 48 -12.23 2.83 -8.05
C VAL A 48 -13.30 2.89 -6.97
N VAL A 49 -13.25 3.92 -6.13
CA VAL A 49 -14.10 4.05 -4.93
C VAL A 49 -14.79 5.42 -4.90
N PRO A 50 -15.92 5.56 -4.17
CA PRO A 50 -16.53 6.87 -3.95
C PRO A 50 -15.55 7.84 -3.27
N HIS A 51 -15.68 9.13 -3.58
CA HIS A 51 -14.92 10.17 -2.90
C HIS A 51 -15.11 10.10 -1.38
N GLY A 52 -14.00 10.23 -0.63
CA GLY A 52 -13.98 10.14 0.83
C GLY A 52 -13.85 8.70 1.36
N SER A 53 -13.95 7.68 0.51
CA SER A 53 -13.77 6.26 0.91
C SER A 53 -12.33 5.75 0.74
N GLU A 54 -11.42 6.58 0.24
CA GLU A 54 -10.06 6.21 -0.14
C GLU A 54 -9.22 5.65 1.03
N PRO A 55 -9.27 6.23 2.25
CA PRO A 55 -8.48 5.71 3.36
C PRO A 55 -8.87 4.28 3.74
N GLY A 56 -10.18 4.00 3.77
CA GLY A 56 -10.69 2.66 4.09
C GLY A 56 -10.34 1.65 2.99
N ALA A 57 -10.48 2.03 1.73
CA ALA A 57 -10.11 1.19 0.59
C ALA A 57 -8.60 0.89 0.55
N ALA A 58 -7.76 1.89 0.86
CA ALA A 58 -6.32 1.72 0.95
C ALA A 58 -5.93 0.77 2.09
N ALA A 59 -6.51 0.93 3.28
CA ALA A 59 -6.26 0.07 4.42
C ALA A 59 -6.66 -1.39 4.11
N ALA A 60 -7.88 -1.61 3.62
CA ALA A 60 -8.38 -2.94 3.29
C ALA A 60 -7.51 -3.64 2.22
N ALA A 61 -7.03 -2.90 1.22
CA ALA A 61 -6.13 -3.45 0.20
C ALA A 61 -4.78 -3.88 0.80
N VAL A 62 -4.19 -3.04 1.68
CA VAL A 62 -2.92 -3.36 2.35
C VAL A 62 -3.09 -4.56 3.27
N GLU A 63 -4.16 -4.62 4.07
CA GLU A 63 -4.46 -5.75 4.96
C GLU A 63 -4.57 -7.07 4.18
N ALA A 64 -5.29 -7.08 3.06
CA ALA A 64 -5.43 -8.27 2.21
C ALA A 64 -4.06 -8.74 1.68
N ILE A 65 -3.24 -7.83 1.17
CA ILE A 65 -1.91 -8.14 0.63
C ILE A 65 -0.98 -8.69 1.73
N VAL A 66 -0.99 -8.07 2.92
CA VAL A 66 -0.20 -8.54 4.06
C VAL A 66 -0.67 -9.94 4.48
N GLY A 67 -1.98 -10.15 4.57
CA GLY A 67 -2.58 -11.44 4.92
C GLY A 67 -2.18 -12.57 3.97
N GLU A 68 -2.21 -12.31 2.66
CA GLU A 68 -1.76 -13.28 1.64
C GLU A 68 -0.28 -13.66 1.74
N ARG A 69 0.56 -12.80 2.32
CA ARG A 69 2.00 -13.07 2.50
C ARG A 69 2.35 -13.76 3.81
N LEU A 70 1.41 -13.82 4.74
CA LEU A 70 1.55 -14.52 6.02
C LEU A 70 0.94 -15.94 5.99
N ALA A 71 0.11 -16.24 4.99
CA ALA A 71 -0.50 -17.56 4.79
C ALA A 71 0.44 -18.52 4.03
#